data_AF-A0A945GAJ2-F1
#
_entry.id   AF-A0A945GAJ2-F1
#
_cell.length_a   1.000
_cell.length_b   1.000
_cell.length_c   1.000
_cell.angle_alpha   90.00
_cell.angle_beta   90.00
_cell.angle_gamma   90.00
#
_symmetry.space_group_name_H-M   'P 1'
#
loop_
_entity.id
_entity.type
_entity.pdbx_description
1 polymer ?
#
loop_
_entity_poly.entity_id
_entity_poly.type
_entity_poly.pdbx_seq_one_letter_code
_entity_poly.pdbx_strand_id
1 'polypeptide(L)'
;MNKFTSKVAAAALTMTLASVSGQALAADSSKPIVIPIHNWSSQVVMSYVIGGIFESMGNNVSYVPADSSGVYESIRLGDVTISHE
;
A
#
# COMPACT_ATOMS: atom_id res chain seq x y z
N MET A 1 15.30 32.06 34.45
CA MET A 1 15.69 31.92 33.02
C MET A 1 15.53 33.28 32.34
N ASN A 2 16.54 33.77 31.64
CA ASN A 2 16.46 35.07 30.96
C ASN A 2 15.55 34.99 29.72
N LYS A 3 14.85 36.08 29.41
CA LYS A 3 13.93 36.17 28.24
C LYS A 3 14.61 35.78 26.92
N PHE A 4 15.92 35.98 26.81
CA PHE A 4 16.72 35.58 25.65
C PHE A 4 16.82 34.06 25.51
N THR A 5 17.06 33.35 26.62
CA THR A 5 17.17 31.88 26.68
C THR A 5 15.84 31.22 26.30
N SER A 6 14.70 31.80 26.70
CA SER A 6 13.38 31.32 26.32
C SER A 6 13.07 31.50 24.82
N LYS A 7 13.54 32.57 24.19
CA LYS A 7 13.34 32.80 22.74
C LYS A 7 14.15 31.84 21.88
N VAL A 8 15.40 31.56 22.28
CA VAL A 8 16.25 30.58 21.59
C VAL A 8 15.69 29.16 21.73
N ALA A 9 15.20 28.79 22.91
CA ALA A 9 14.55 27.50 23.12
C ALA A 9 13.27 27.35 22.27
N ALA A 10 12.46 28.41 22.17
CA ALA A 10 11.26 28.41 21.32
C ALA A 10 11.60 28.28 19.83
N ALA A 11 12.65 28.96 19.35
CA ALA A 11 13.11 28.87 17.97
C ALA A 11 13.70 27.48 17.63
N ALA A 12 14.44 26.87 18.56
CA ALA A 12 14.93 25.50 18.39
C ALA A 12 13.78 24.48 18.33
N LEU A 13 12.76 24.65 19.18
CA LEU A 13 11.59 23.77 19.18
C LEU A 13 10.78 23.86 17.88
N THR A 14 10.57 25.06 17.33
CA THR A 14 9.85 25.23 16.07
C THR A 14 10.61 24.66 14.88
N MET A 15 11.95 24.77 14.84
CA MET A 15 12.76 24.15 13.78
C MET A 15 12.73 22.62 13.85
N THR A 16 12.70 22.02 15.04
CA THR A 16 12.60 20.56 15.21
C THR A 16 11.21 20.03 14.86
N LEU A 17 10.14 20.78 15.16
CA LEU A 17 8.78 20.38 14.74
C LEU A 17 8.60 20.46 13.22
N ALA A 18 9.22 21.45 12.56
CA ALA A 18 9.16 21.61 11.11
C ALA A 18 9.95 20.55 10.35
N SER A 19 10.98 19.93 10.96
CA SER A 19 11.75 18.86 10.33
C SER A 19 11.10 17.48 10.47
N VAL A 20 10.21 17.27 11.44
CA VAL A 20 9.46 16.02 11.62
C VAL A 20 8.18 15.99 10.78
N SER A 21 7.57 17.15 10.50
CA SER A 21 6.32 17.25 9.72
C SER A 21 6.47 16.99 8.22
N GLY A 22 7.70 16.83 7.71
CA GLY A 22 7.99 16.60 6.28
C GLY A 22 7.83 15.16 5.80
N GLN A 23 7.54 14.19 6.67
CA GLN A 23 7.13 12.85 6.25
C GLN A 23 5.68 12.94 5.80
N ALA A 24 5.49 13.24 4.51
CA ALA A 24 4.19 13.12 3.86
C ALA A 24 3.74 11.65 4.00
N LEU A 25 2.87 11.40 4.99
CA LEU A 25 2.09 10.17 5.07
C LEU A 25 1.08 10.25 3.92
N ALA A 26 1.52 9.90 2.71
CA ALA A 26 0.62 9.75 1.58
C ALA A 26 -0.42 8.70 1.96
N ALA A 27 -1.70 9.03 1.79
CA ALA A 27 -2.76 8.06 1.97
C ALA A 27 -2.58 6.93 0.95
N ASP A 28 -2.90 5.71 1.35
CA ASP A 28 -2.93 4.57 0.43
C ASP A 28 -3.95 4.80 -0.69
N SER A 29 -3.67 4.20 -1.85
CA SER A 29 -4.56 4.27 -3.01
C SER A 29 -5.91 3.66 -2.69
N SER A 30 -7.00 4.31 -3.10
CA SER A 30 -8.36 3.75 -3.01
C SER A 30 -8.67 2.75 -4.12
N LYS A 31 -7.79 2.61 -5.12
CA LYS A 31 -7.93 1.64 -6.22
C LYS A 31 -7.87 0.21 -5.68
N PRO A 32 -8.63 -0.73 -6.25
CA PRO A 32 -8.58 -2.12 -5.81
C PRO A 32 -7.22 -2.75 -6.11
N ILE A 33 -6.80 -3.66 -5.24
CA ILE A 33 -5.74 -4.63 -5.49
C ILE A 33 -6.35 -5.70 -6.40
N VAL A 34 -5.86 -5.79 -7.63
CA VAL A 34 -6.35 -6.74 -8.63
C VAL A 34 -5.57 -8.04 -8.51
N ILE A 35 -6.25 -9.12 -8.14
CA ILE A 35 -5.69 -10.47 -7.95
C ILE A 35 -6.25 -11.39 -9.04
N PRO A 36 -5.41 -12.13 -9.78
CA PRO A 36 -5.88 -13.05 -10.79
C PRO A 36 -6.50 -14.30 -10.15
N ILE A 37 -7.48 -14.88 -10.84
CA ILE A 37 -8.00 -16.22 -10.59
C ILE A 37 -7.65 -17.09 -11.79
N HIS A 38 -6.79 -18.07 -11.53
CA HIS A 38 -6.38 -19.10 -12.48
C HIS A 38 -7.34 -20.30 -12.46
N ASN A 39 -7.06 -21.32 -13.28
CA ASN A 39 -7.91 -22.51 -13.39
C ASN A 39 -7.51 -23.67 -12.47
N TRP A 40 -6.42 -23.54 -11.71
CA TRP A 40 -6.00 -24.55 -10.73
C TRP A 40 -6.61 -24.26 -9.37
N SER A 41 -7.28 -25.25 -8.76
CA SER A 41 -8.00 -25.06 -7.50
C SER A 41 -7.11 -24.53 -6.36
N SER A 42 -5.84 -24.94 -6.31
CA SER A 42 -4.87 -24.41 -5.34
C SER A 42 -4.66 -22.91 -5.50
N GLN A 43 -4.51 -22.45 -6.74
CA GLN A 43 -4.32 -21.04 -7.05
C GLN A 43 -5.60 -20.24 -6.78
N VAL A 44 -6.78 -20.77 -7.13
CA VAL A 44 -8.07 -20.15 -6.81
C VAL A 44 -8.21 -19.91 -5.30
N VAL A 45 -8.00 -20.96 -4.49
CA VAL A 45 -8.11 -20.86 -3.03
C VAL A 45 -7.12 -19.84 -2.48
N MET A 46 -5.87 -19.88 -2.96
CA MET A 46 -4.84 -18.95 -2.50
C MET A 46 -5.14 -17.49 -2.90
N SER A 47 -5.77 -17.24 -4.06
CA SER A 47 -6.23 -15.90 -4.45
C SER A 47 -7.15 -15.31 -3.40
N TYR A 48 -8.13 -16.09 -2.94
CA TYR A 48 -9.08 -15.65 -1.91
C TYR A 48 -8.45 -15.52 -0.52
N VAL A 49 -7.46 -16.35 -0.17
CA VAL A 49 -6.73 -16.21 1.09
C VAL A 49 -5.94 -14.90 1.11
N ILE A 50 -5.18 -14.61 0.04
CA ILE A 50 -4.39 -13.38 -0.07
C ILE A 50 -5.31 -12.15 -0.13
N GLY A 51 -6.38 -12.22 -0.91
CA GLY A 51 -7.36 -11.14 -0.97
C GLY A 51 -8.03 -10.89 0.38
N GLY A 52 -8.42 -11.93 1.11
CA GLY A 52 -8.97 -11.80 2.46
C GLY A 52 -8.01 -11.14 3.46
N ILE A 53 -6.70 -11.37 3.33
CA ILE A 53 -5.69 -10.64 4.12
C ILE A 53 -5.74 -9.14 3.80
N PHE A 54 -5.73 -8.76 2.53
CA PHE A 54 -5.81 -7.35 2.13
C PHE A 54 -7.11 -6.68 2.55
N GLU A 55 -8.25 -7.38 2.41
CA GLU A 55 -9.55 -6.92 2.89
C GLU A 55 -9.55 -6.72 4.41
N SER A 56 -8.93 -7.63 5.18
CA SER A 56 -8.80 -7.48 6.65
C SER A 56 -7.97 -6.26 7.06
N MET A 57 -7.10 -5.77 6.18
CA MET A 57 -6.31 -4.55 6.35
C MET A 57 -7.07 -3.29 5.90
N GLY A 58 -8.30 -3.43 5.41
CA GLY A 58 -9.15 -2.33 4.94
C GLY A 58 -8.98 -1.96 3.47
N ASN A 59 -8.30 -2.80 2.67
CA ASN A 59 -8.11 -2.55 1.24
C ASN A 59 -9.30 -3.07 0.41
N ASN A 60 -9.51 -2.46 -0.75
CA ASN A 60 -10.40 -2.99 -1.78
C ASN A 60 -9.68 -4.07 -2.58
N VAL A 61 -10.34 -5.19 -2.86
CA VAL A 61 -9.79 -6.28 -3.69
C VAL A 61 -10.73 -6.57 -4.86
N SER A 62 -10.15 -6.86 -6.03
CA SER A 62 -10.88 -7.29 -7.21
C SER A 62 -10.26 -8.57 -7.76
N TYR A 63 -11.10 -9.56 -8.06
CA TYR A 63 -10.67 -10.82 -8.62
C TYR A 63 -10.99 -10.87 -10.11
N VAL A 64 -9.99 -11.10 -10.95
CA VAL A 64 -10.15 -11.15 -12.41
C VAL A 64 -9.68 -12.50 -12.96
N PRO A 65 -10.40 -13.10 -13.92
CA PRO A 65 -9.89 -14.29 -14.60
C PRO A 65 -8.56 -13.99 -15.30
N ALA A 66 -7.57 -14.88 -15.18
CA ALA A 66 -6.31 -14.75 -15.89
C ALA A 66 -5.83 -16.08 -16.47
N ASP A 67 -5.29 -16.03 -17.69
CA ASP A 67 -4.52 -17.13 -18.25
C ASP A 67 -3.13 -17.17 -17.61
N SER A 68 -2.67 -18.35 -17.20
CA SER A 68 -1.36 -18.52 -16.55
C SER A 68 -0.20 -18.08 -17.46
N SER A 69 -0.37 -18.17 -18.78
CA SER A 69 0.66 -17.72 -19.74
C SER A 69 0.75 -16.19 -19.85
N GLY A 70 -0.34 -15.48 -19.54
CA GLY A 70 -0.47 -14.03 -19.72
C GLY A 70 -0.27 -13.21 -18.44
N VAL A 71 -0.27 -13.84 -17.26
CA VAL A 71 -0.33 -13.11 -15.98
C VAL A 71 0.85 -12.17 -15.74
N TYR A 72 2.06 -12.55 -16.15
CA TYR A 72 3.24 -11.70 -16.01
C TYR A 72 3.18 -10.47 -16.92
N GLU A 73 2.59 -10.61 -18.11
CA GLU A 73 2.35 -9.48 -19.02
C GLU A 73 1.27 -8.56 -18.44
N SER A 74 0.21 -9.12 -17.86
CA SER A 74 -0.83 -8.35 -17.16
C SER A 74 -0.27 -7.58 -15.96
N ILE A 75 0.69 -8.16 -15.22
CA ILE A 75 1.42 -7.46 -14.16
C ILE A 75 2.27 -6.33 -14.75
N ARG A 76 3.00 -6.60 -15.84
CA ARG A 76 3.85 -5.60 -16.52
C ARG A 76 3.04 -4.38 -16.98
N LEU A 77 1.82 -4.60 -17.48
CA LEU A 77 0.92 -3.56 -17.95
C LEU A 77 0.16 -2.86 -16.80
N GLY A 78 0.17 -3.43 -15.59
CA GLY A 78 -0.52 -2.90 -14.42
C GLY A 78 -2.01 -3.27 -14.35
N ASP A 79 -2.45 -4.21 -15.19
CA ASP A 79 -3.82 -4.75 -15.17
C ASP A 79 -4.04 -5.68 -13.96
N VAL A 80 -2.97 -6.35 -13.51
CA VAL A 80 -2.92 -7.16 -12.29
C VAL A 80 -1.95 -6.51 -11.31
N THR A 81 -2.33 -6.43 -10.03
CA THR A 81 -1.50 -5.83 -8.97
C THR A 81 -0.49 -6.83 -8.40
N ILE A 82 -0.93 -8.07 -8.16
CA ILE A 82 -0.11 -9.14 -7.59
C ILE A 82 -0.63 -10.49 -8.06
N SER A 83 0.26 -11.45 -8.28
CA SER A 83 -0.07 -12.86 -8.54
C SER A 83 0.74 -13.78 -7.64
N HIS A 84 0.23 -14.99 -7.43
CA HIS A 84 0.86 -16.11 -6.73
C HIS A 84 0.64 -17.37 -7.56
N GLU A 85 1.65 -18.23 -7.63
CA GLU A 85 1.63 -19.48 -8.41
C GLU A 85 2.02 -20.67 -7.52
#